data_AF-A0A7X5U814-F1
#
_entry.id   AF-A0A7X5U814-F1
#
_cell.length_a   1.000
_cell.length_b   1.000
_cell.length_c   1.000
_cell.angle_alpha   90.00
_cell.angle_beta   90.00
_cell.angle_gamma   90.00
#
_symmetry.space_group_name_H-M   'P 1'
#
loop_
_entity.id
_entity.type
_entity.pdbx_description
1 polymer ?
#
loop_
_entity_poly.entity_id
_entity_poly.type
_entity_poly.pdbx_seq_one_letter_code
_entity_poly.pdbx_strand_id
1 'polypeptide(L)' 'MSAAPPLVPSRLAARIDTSQVSDIRYWTRTLGVTPNDLCLAVAAVGDIPADVRAEIRRRRRLFAPGRI' A
#
# COMPACT_ATOMS: atom_id res chain seq x y z
N MET A 1 35.77 -10.00 -21.85
CA MET A 1 34.36 -10.45 -21.83
C MET A 1 33.90 -10.43 -20.37
N SER A 2 33.30 -9.33 -19.91
CA SER A 2 32.70 -9.26 -18.56
C SER A 2 31.21 -9.46 -18.70
N ALA A 3 30.71 -10.55 -18.13
CA ALA A 3 29.28 -10.83 -18.06
C ALA A 3 28.61 -9.73 -17.22
N ALA A 4 27.64 -9.03 -17.81
CA ALA A 4 26.75 -8.15 -17.08
C ALA A 4 26.04 -8.97 -15.98
N PRO A 5 25.92 -8.45 -14.75
CA PRO A 5 25.16 -9.15 -13.71
C PRO A 5 23.72 -9.37 -14.20
N PRO A 6 23.08 -10.49 -13.82
CA PRO A 6 21.69 -10.73 -14.18
C PRO A 6 20.88 -9.55 -13.66
N LEU A 7 20.13 -8.89 -14.57
CA LEU A 7 19.07 -7.97 -14.22
C LEU A 7 18.05 -8.78 -13.42
N VAL A 8 18.25 -8.86 -12.10
CA VAL A 8 17.19 -9.20 -11.17
C VAL A 8 16.07 -8.26 -11.56
N PRO A 9 14.86 -8.72 -11.92
CA PRO A 9 13.75 -7.81 -12.06
C PRO A 9 13.58 -7.22 -10.67
N SER A 10 14.10 -6.01 -10.47
CA SER A 10 13.79 -5.18 -9.33
C SER A 10 12.28 -5.20 -9.28
N ARG A 11 11.75 -5.90 -8.28
CA ARG A 11 10.36 -5.86 -7.87
C ARG A 11 10.07 -4.38 -7.59
N LEU A 12 9.80 -3.60 -8.63
CA LEU A 12 9.27 -2.26 -8.53
C LEU A 12 7.86 -2.45 -8.00
N ALA A 13 7.76 -2.74 -6.70
CA ALA A 13 6.55 -2.53 -5.95
C ALA A 13 6.29 -1.04 -6.12
N ALA A 14 5.35 -0.71 -7.00
CA ALA A 14 4.91 0.65 -7.21
C ALA A 14 4.58 1.22 -5.82
N ARG A 15 5.36 2.20 -5.38
CA ARG A 15 5.15 2.86 -4.09
C ARG A 15 3.86 3.67 -4.17
N ILE A 16 3.16 3.80 -3.05
CA ILE A 16 1.91 4.56 -2.97
C ILE A 16 2.26 6.03 -2.80
N ASP A 17 1.97 6.83 -3.81
CA ASP A 17 2.13 8.29 -3.77
C ASP A 17 0.79 8.97 -3.46
N THR A 18 0.59 9.34 -2.20
CA THR A 18 -0.62 10.06 -1.77
C THR A 18 -0.66 11.53 -2.21
N SER A 19 0.40 12.07 -2.81
CA SER A 19 0.36 13.40 -3.43
C SER A 19 -0.30 13.38 -4.81
N GLN A 20 -0.33 12.20 -5.45
CA GLN A 20 -0.87 12.02 -6.78
C GLN A 20 -2.31 11.52 -6.71
N VAL A 21 -3.25 12.34 -7.20
CA VAL A 21 -4.68 12.01 -7.21
C VAL A 21 -4.98 10.74 -8.01
N SER A 22 -4.24 10.50 -9.09
CA SER A 22 -4.33 9.28 -9.91
C SER A 22 -3.97 8.03 -9.11
N ASP A 23 -2.92 8.11 -8.30
CA ASP A 23 -2.42 6.98 -7.53
C ASP A 23 -3.32 6.69 -6.33
N ILE A 24 -3.83 7.73 -5.66
CA ILE A 24 -4.89 7.59 -4.66
C ILE A 24 -6.11 6.87 -5.25
N ARG A 25 -6.59 7.27 -6.44
CA ARG A 25 -7.73 6.61 -7.10
C ARG A 25 -7.44 5.15 -7.44
N TYR A 26 -6.23 4.86 -7.92
CA TYR A 26 -5.81 3.49 -8.23
C TYR A 26 -5.78 2.62 -6.97
N TRP A 27 -5.12 3.08 -5.90
CA TRP A 27 -4.94 2.29 -4.68
C TRP A 27 -6.21 2.18 -3.84
N THR A 28 -7.05 3.21 -3.78
CA THR A 28 -8.37 3.11 -3.13
C THR A 28 -9.25 2.08 -3.80
N ARG A 29 -9.27 2.04 -5.14
CA ARG A 29 -9.97 1.00 -5.90
C ARG A 29 -9.36 -0.39 -5.70
N THR A 30 -8.04 -0.49 -5.68
CA THR A 30 -7.31 -1.76 -5.53
C THR A 30 -7.46 -2.36 -4.14
N LEU A 31 -7.46 -1.54 -3.09
CA LEU A 31 -7.52 -1.97 -1.69
C LEU A 31 -8.96 -1.94 -1.13
N GLY A 32 -9.91 -1.36 -1.88
CA GLY A 32 -11.30 -1.21 -1.47
C GLY A 32 -11.43 -0.36 -0.21
N VAL A 33 -10.74 0.77 -0.15
CA VAL A 33 -10.72 1.69 1.01
C VAL A 33 -11.05 3.11 0.56
N THR A 34 -11.41 3.96 1.53
CA THR A 34 -11.58 5.39 1.25
C THR A 34 -10.21 6.06 1.03
N PRO A 35 -10.15 7.21 0.33
CA PRO A 35 -8.92 8.01 0.21
C PRO A 35 -8.32 8.37 1.58
N ASN A 36 -9.18 8.69 2.55
CA ASN A 36 -8.75 9.03 3.90
C ASN A 36 -8.07 7.84 4.60
N ASP A 37 -8.66 6.64 4.51
CA ASP A 37 -8.07 5.44 5.10
C ASP A 37 -6.72 5.09 4.47
N LEU A 38 -6.60 5.27 3.16
CA LEU A 38 -5.35 5.08 2.44
C LEU A 38 -4.28 6.05 2.95
N CYS A 39 -4.58 7.35 3.01
CA CYS A 39 -3.65 8.37 3.49
C CYS A 39 -3.23 8.12 4.94
N LEU A 40 -4.17 7.79 5.82
CA LEU A 40 -3.85 7.48 7.21
C LEU A 40 -3.00 6.22 7.34
N ALA A 41 -3.21 5.20 6.50
CA ALA A 41 -2.40 3.98 6.52
C ALA A 41 -0.99 4.26 6.02
N VAL A 42 -0.85 5.00 4.92
CA VAL A 42 0.46 5.45 4.39
C VAL A 42 1.21 6.30 5.41
N ALA A 43 0.52 7.21 6.10
CA ALA A 43 1.12 8.02 7.17
C ALA A 43 1.63 7.19 8.36
N ALA A 44 1.08 5.99 8.58
CA ALA A 44 1.46 5.13 9.71
C ALA A 44 2.59 4.15 9.39
N VAL A 45 2.66 3.61 8.16
CA VAL A 45 3.61 2.55 7.79
C VAL A 45 4.46 2.85 6.57
N GLY A 46 4.30 4.03 5.97
CA GLY A 46 4.98 4.42 4.73
C GLY A 46 4.20 4.01 3.48
N ASP A 47 4.87 4.14 2.34
CA ASP A 47 4.31 4.02 0.99
C ASP A 47 4.47 2.63 0.37
N ILE A 48 4.91 1.64 1.14
CA ILE A 48 5.06 0.26 0.67
C ILE A 48 3.66 -0.40 0.64
N PRO A 49 3.16 -0.86 -0.53
CA PRO A 49 1.79 -1.38 -0.64
C PRO A 49 1.49 -2.58 0.26
N ALA A 50 2.50 -3.44 0.50
CA ALA A 50 2.35 -4.61 1.36
C ALA A 50 2.07 -4.20 2.82
N ASP A 51 2.81 -3.23 3.32
CA ASP A 51 2.68 -2.72 4.68
C ASP A 51 1.38 -1.96 4.85
N VAL A 52 1.03 -1.09 3.89
CA VAL A 52 -0.25 -0.36 3.87
C VAL A 52 -1.42 -1.33 3.89
N ARG A 53 -1.37 -2.41 3.10
CA ARG A 53 -2.41 -3.46 3.12
C ARG A 53 -2.47 -4.19 4.47
N ALA A 54 -1.33 -4.43 5.12
CA ALA A 54 -1.30 -5.03 6.45
C ALA A 54 -1.94 -4.09 7.50
N GLU A 55 -1.61 -2.81 7.47
CA GLU A 55 -2.15 -1.82 8.40
C GLU A 55 -3.65 -1.59 8.19
N ILE A 56 -4.14 -1.52 6.95
CA ILE A 56 -5.58 -1.45 6.65
C ILE A 56 -6.31 -2.66 7.26
N ARG A 57 -5.77 -3.87 7.12
CA ARG A 57 -6.37 -5.08 7.71
C ARG A 57 -6.36 -5.03 9.24
N ARG A 58 -5.27 -4.54 9.84
CA ARG A 58 -5.16 -4.36 11.30
C ARG A 58 -6.22 -3.38 11.80
N ARG A 59 -6.35 -2.22 11.16
CA ARG A 59 -7.35 -1.21 11.51
C ARG A 59 -8.78 -1.72 11.39
N ARG A 60 -9.11 -2.44 10.31
CA ARG A 60 -10.44 -3.06 10.16
C ARG A 60 -10.78 -4.01 11.30
N ARG A 61 -9.81 -4.73 11.87
CA ARG A 61 -10.04 -5.61 13.04
C ARG A 61 -10.26 -4.82 14.33
N LEU A 62 -9.60 -3.68 14.48
CA LEU A 62 -9.76 -2.81 15.65
C LEU A 62 -11.10 -2.05 15.62
N PHE A 63 -11.59 -1.70 14.43
CA PHE A 63 -12.82 -0.94 14.21
C PHE A 63 -14.04 -1.79 13.80
N ALA A 64 -13.92 -3.13 13.81
CA ALA A 64 -15.06 -4.05 13.69
C ALA A 64 -15.40 -4.62 15.07
N PRO A 65 -16.23 -3.94 15.88
CA PRO A 65 -16.69 -4.50 17.14
C PRO A 65 -17.75 -5.57 16.85
N GLY A 66 -17.52 -6.81 17.28
CA GLY A 66 -18.56 -7.87 17.23
C GLY A 66 -18.14 -9.19 16.61
N ARG A 67 -17.09 -9.83 17.13
CA ARG A 67 -16.91 -11.27 16.95
C ARG A 67 -16.41 -11.91 18.25
N ILE A 68 -17.24 -11.81 19.29
CA ILE A 68 -17.25 -12.64 20.51
C ILE A 68 -18.72 -12.91 20.81
#